data_AF-A0A261PXB5-F1
#
_entry.id   AF-A0A261PXB5-F1
#
_cell.length_a   1.000
_cell.length_b   1.000
_cell.length_c   1.000
_cell.angle_alpha   90.00
_cell.angle_beta   90.00
_cell.angle_gamma   90.00
#
_symmetry.space_group_name_H-M   'P 1'
#
loop_
_entity.id
_entity.type
_entity.pdbx_description
1 polymer ?
#
loop_
_entity_poly.entity_id
_entity_poly.type
_entity_poly.pdbx_seq_one_letter_code
_entity_poly.pdbx_strand_id
1 'polypeptide(L)'
;MSEKVNIKATHIEAMRLSSLAMKAKDEGRVSDSLSLYSDAFAMEKIVALSLLNQLENEPTRSVIFRSAASLAMKAHLYRDAEQMIGYGIGGNAPTEILEELKNLYEDINFHRHLSLKEELVSTAEFQLSFSGPGIGYGVAPAKQVNERITVVEHLVIRSAERIQGLPYRTKGKPDKNIRDLVTFYLGVPQAASYALKIKLGKIDNLHQISLFESFDPSYDVYSFQKQLINEIVTGIELIEKEDSIALKEMIPDENYLNNFTSLTKALAPDGKIVNQVGFTISREGREKQVSLRKSSYKIHESITIKNDEFDDREELKVKGELRGANSIKNNIRIYISSSKFLTLNVPEGLNDIVKLHWDETVEVTYKKLNKNGLTLISLDKVN
;
A
#
# COMPACT_ATOMS: atom_id res chain seq x y z
N MET A 1 50.53 -4.36 10.46
CA MET A 1 49.96 -5.71 10.23
C MET A 1 48.46 -5.59 10.39
N SER A 2 47.72 -5.61 9.27
CA SER A 2 46.25 -5.66 9.32
C SER A 2 45.85 -7.03 9.84
N GLU A 3 45.15 -7.07 10.97
CA GLU A 3 44.50 -8.27 11.45
C GLU A 3 43.60 -8.82 10.31
N LYS A 4 43.86 -10.05 9.85
CA LYS A 4 43.03 -10.67 8.82
C LYS A 4 41.65 -10.87 9.42
N VAL A 5 40.68 -10.05 9.00
CA VAL A 5 39.28 -10.15 9.41
C VAL A 5 38.81 -11.58 9.18
N ASN A 6 38.32 -12.23 10.24
CA ASN A 6 37.74 -13.56 10.15
C ASN A 6 36.33 -13.45 9.56
N ILE A 7 36.26 -13.52 8.23
CA ILE A 7 35.04 -13.37 7.41
C ILE A 7 33.86 -14.16 7.99
N LYS A 8 34.08 -15.42 8.37
CA LYS A 8 33.01 -16.30 8.88
C LYS A 8 32.51 -15.85 10.26
N ALA A 9 33.42 -15.51 11.17
CA ALA A 9 33.04 -15.05 12.50
C ALA A 9 32.31 -13.69 12.43
N THR A 10 32.79 -12.77 11.61
CA THR A 10 32.17 -11.45 11.41
C THR A 10 30.78 -11.56 10.80
N HIS A 11 30.58 -12.44 9.81
CA HIS A 11 29.25 -12.69 9.24
C HIS A 11 28.26 -13.28 10.27
N ILE A 12 28.70 -14.27 11.06
CA ILE A 12 27.86 -14.86 12.11
C ILE A 12 27.42 -13.81 13.13
N GLU A 13 28.33 -12.91 13.52
CA GLU A 13 28.03 -11.84 14.45
C GLU A 13 27.05 -10.81 13.86
N ALA A 14 27.19 -10.46 12.58
CA ALA A 14 26.23 -9.62 11.87
C ALA A 14 24.83 -10.26 11.87
N MET A 15 24.72 -11.57 11.63
CA MET A 15 23.43 -12.29 11.67
C MET A 15 22.83 -12.35 13.08
N ARG A 16 23.68 -12.46 14.11
CA ARG A 16 23.25 -12.39 15.51
C ARG A 16 22.66 -11.01 15.83
N LEU A 17 23.33 -9.93 15.43
CA LEU A 17 22.86 -8.55 15.61
C LEU A 17 21.56 -8.29 14.84
N SER A 18 21.45 -8.77 13.60
CA SER A 18 20.21 -8.70 12.83
C SER A 18 19.03 -9.40 13.53
N SER A 19 19.28 -10.54 14.17
CA SER A 19 18.24 -11.28 14.90
C SER A 19 17.78 -10.51 16.14
N LEU A 20 18.72 -9.87 16.85
CA LEU A 20 18.39 -8.98 17.98
C LEU A 20 17.63 -7.72 17.52
N ALA A 21 18.02 -7.14 16.38
CA ALA A 21 17.34 -5.98 15.81
C ALA A 21 15.88 -6.29 15.48
N MET A 22 15.61 -7.49 14.96
CA MET A 22 14.25 -7.97 14.68
C MET A 22 13.43 -8.08 15.98
N LYS A 23 13.97 -8.74 17.01
CA LYS A 23 13.31 -8.83 18.31
C LYS A 23 13.03 -7.45 18.93
N ALA A 24 13.97 -6.52 18.86
CA ALA A 24 13.77 -5.16 19.36
C ALA A 24 12.65 -4.43 18.61
N LYS A 25 12.52 -4.64 17.30
CA LYS A 25 11.42 -4.10 16.49
C LYS A 25 10.08 -4.67 16.92
N ASP A 26 10.00 -5.98 17.11
CA ASP A 26 8.77 -6.68 17.50
C ASP A 26 8.29 -6.23 18.90
N GLU A 27 9.23 -5.87 19.78
CA GLU A 27 8.97 -5.29 21.10
C GLU A 27 8.72 -3.76 21.08
N GLY A 28 8.61 -3.15 19.89
CA GLY A 28 8.34 -1.72 19.72
C GLY A 28 9.53 -0.79 19.97
N ARG A 29 10.73 -1.32 20.24
CA ARG A 29 11.97 -0.54 20.45
C ARG A 29 12.62 -0.19 19.11
N VAL A 30 11.99 0.72 18.38
CA VAL A 30 12.38 1.10 17.01
C VAL A 30 13.80 1.69 16.94
N SER A 31 14.18 2.54 17.90
CA SER A 31 15.52 3.16 17.92
C SER A 31 16.64 2.11 18.11
N ASP A 32 16.43 1.18 19.05
CA ASP A 32 17.39 0.10 19.31
C ASP A 32 17.52 -0.82 18.10
N SER A 33 16.40 -1.15 17.46
CA SER A 33 16.37 -1.94 16.23
C SER A 33 17.21 -1.30 15.12
N LEU A 34 17.04 0.02 14.91
CA LEU A 34 17.77 0.75 13.88
C LEU A 34 19.29 0.75 14.16
N SER A 35 19.70 0.96 15.42
CA SER A 35 21.10 0.89 15.83
C SER A 35 21.69 -0.50 15.57
N LEU A 36 20.98 -1.55 15.98
CA LEU A 36 21.43 -2.93 15.81
C LEU A 36 21.55 -3.33 14.33
N TYR A 37 20.63 -2.86 13.46
CA TYR A 37 20.76 -3.06 12.02
C TYR A 37 21.95 -2.30 11.42
N SER A 38 22.23 -1.08 11.91
CA SER A 38 23.41 -0.32 11.50
C SER A 38 24.72 -1.04 11.88
N ASP A 39 24.79 -1.58 13.09
CA ASP A 39 25.97 -2.33 13.56
C ASP A 39 26.15 -3.64 12.78
N ALA A 40 25.05 -4.37 12.54
CA ALA A 40 25.05 -5.56 11.69
C ALA A 40 25.53 -5.25 10.27
N PHE A 41 25.05 -4.15 9.70
CA PHE A 41 25.48 -3.70 8.38
C PHE A 41 26.97 -3.36 8.34
N ALA A 42 27.50 -2.65 9.35
CA ALA A 42 28.91 -2.29 9.39
C ALA A 42 29.82 -3.53 9.34
N MET A 43 29.44 -4.60 10.06
CA MET A 43 30.14 -5.88 10.03
C MET A 43 30.01 -6.57 8.66
N GLU A 44 28.78 -6.69 8.15
CA GLU A 44 28.52 -7.36 6.89
C GLU A 44 29.17 -6.64 5.69
N LYS A 45 29.27 -5.30 5.73
CA LYS A 45 29.96 -4.49 4.73
C LYS A 45 31.45 -4.85 4.65
N ILE A 46 32.11 -5.08 5.78
CA ILE A 46 33.53 -5.49 5.81
C ILE A 46 33.68 -6.86 5.14
N VAL A 47 32.79 -7.80 5.46
CA VAL A 47 32.75 -9.14 4.85
C VAL A 47 32.52 -9.03 3.34
N ALA A 48 31.50 -8.28 2.92
CA ALA A 48 31.15 -8.08 1.51
C ALA A 48 32.31 -7.47 0.71
N LEU A 49 32.91 -6.39 1.21
CA LEU A 49 34.01 -5.71 0.53
C LEU A 49 35.28 -6.58 0.46
N SER A 50 35.49 -7.50 1.41
CA SER A 50 36.60 -8.46 1.33
C SER A 50 36.46 -9.45 0.17
N LEU A 51 35.22 -9.68 -0.31
CA LEU A 51 34.89 -10.57 -1.43
C LEU A 51 34.75 -9.82 -2.76
N LEU A 52 34.94 -8.49 -2.79
CA LEU A 52 34.60 -7.64 -3.93
C LEU A 52 35.15 -8.15 -5.27
N ASN A 53 36.43 -8.52 -5.29
CA ASN A 53 37.14 -8.97 -6.49
C ASN A 53 37.19 -10.50 -6.67
N GLN A 54 36.55 -11.27 -5.78
CA GLN A 54 36.56 -12.74 -5.81
C GLN A 54 35.36 -13.27 -6.61
N LEU A 55 35.33 -12.98 -7.91
CA LEU A 55 34.22 -13.34 -8.80
C LEU A 55 34.04 -14.85 -8.96
N GLU A 56 35.09 -15.62 -8.70
CA GLU A 56 35.10 -17.08 -8.67
C GLU A 56 34.36 -17.67 -7.46
N ASN A 57 34.16 -16.88 -6.39
CA ASN A 57 33.49 -17.30 -5.15
C ASN A 57 31.98 -17.07 -5.18
N GLU A 58 31.39 -17.01 -6.36
CA GLU A 58 29.92 -17.04 -6.51
C GLU A 58 29.39 -18.45 -6.22
N PRO A 59 28.24 -18.60 -5.53
CA PRO A 59 27.28 -17.55 -5.18
C PRO A 59 27.56 -16.83 -3.85
N THR A 60 28.53 -17.29 -3.06
CA THR A 60 28.77 -16.76 -1.70
C THR A 60 28.99 -15.24 -1.72
N ARG A 61 29.75 -14.74 -2.69
CA ARG A 61 29.96 -13.30 -2.88
C ARG A 61 28.64 -12.55 -3.06
N SER A 62 27.81 -12.91 -4.03
CA SER A 62 26.53 -12.23 -4.28
C SER A 62 25.53 -12.39 -3.13
N VAL A 63 25.51 -13.53 -2.43
CA VAL A 63 24.69 -13.73 -1.21
C VAL A 63 25.07 -12.73 -0.12
N ILE A 64 26.38 -12.53 0.11
CA ILE A 64 26.86 -11.59 1.14
C ILE A 64 26.57 -10.14 0.74
N PHE A 65 26.74 -9.76 -0.54
CA PHE A 65 26.35 -8.42 -1.00
C PHE A 65 24.85 -8.16 -0.83
N ARG A 66 24.00 -9.14 -1.16
CA ARG A 66 22.56 -9.06 -0.94
C ARG A 66 22.22 -8.94 0.55
N SER A 67 22.89 -9.71 1.41
CA SER A 67 22.75 -9.64 2.87
C SER A 67 23.09 -8.25 3.40
N ALA A 68 24.26 -7.72 3.01
CA ALA A 68 24.70 -6.37 3.39
C ALA A 68 23.72 -5.28 2.92
N ALA A 69 23.23 -5.38 1.68
CA ALA A 69 22.22 -4.46 1.15
C ALA A 69 20.91 -4.51 1.96
N SER A 70 20.44 -5.70 2.33
CA SER A 70 19.23 -5.87 3.13
C SER A 70 19.38 -5.28 4.54
N LEU A 71 20.54 -5.44 5.18
CA LEU A 71 20.82 -4.84 6.49
C LEU A 71 20.89 -3.31 6.41
N ALA A 72 21.59 -2.76 5.41
CA ALA A 72 21.62 -1.32 5.16
C ALA A 72 20.22 -0.73 4.92
N MET A 73 19.38 -1.43 4.15
CA MET A 73 17.97 -1.07 3.94
C MET A 73 17.19 -0.98 5.25
N LYS A 74 17.29 -2.01 6.10
CA LYS A 74 16.63 -2.03 7.42
C LYS A 74 17.17 -0.96 8.37
N ALA A 75 18.43 -0.55 8.20
CA ALA A 75 19.06 0.56 8.90
C ALA A 75 18.78 1.94 8.29
N HIS A 76 17.98 2.03 7.21
CA HIS A 76 17.70 3.25 6.45
C HIS A 76 18.94 3.90 5.82
N LEU A 77 20.00 3.12 5.60
CA LEU A 77 21.24 3.53 4.95
C LEU A 77 21.15 3.30 3.43
N TYR A 78 20.19 3.94 2.78
CA TYR A 78 19.82 3.66 1.38
C TYR A 78 20.96 3.80 0.37
N ARG A 79 21.83 4.80 0.57
CA ARG A 79 23.02 5.00 -0.30
C ARG A 79 24.02 3.85 -0.18
N ASP A 80 24.25 3.38 1.03
CA ASP A 80 25.14 2.25 1.28
C ASP A 80 24.54 0.95 0.73
N ALA A 81 23.22 0.75 0.89
CA ALA A 81 22.51 -0.37 0.32
C ALA A 81 22.65 -0.41 -1.20
N GLU A 82 22.49 0.74 -1.88
CA GLU A 82 22.64 0.86 -3.34
C GLU A 82 24.06 0.46 -3.79
N GLN A 83 25.08 0.91 -3.05
CA GLN A 83 26.46 0.51 -3.35
C GLN A 83 26.66 -1.00 -3.23
N MET A 84 26.15 -1.62 -2.17
CA MET A 84 26.27 -3.08 -1.99
C MET A 84 25.57 -3.84 -3.11
N ILE A 85 24.40 -3.37 -3.55
CA ILE A 85 23.69 -3.96 -4.68
C ILE A 85 24.50 -3.80 -5.97
N GLY A 86 25.03 -2.61 -6.24
CA GLY A 86 25.86 -2.35 -7.42
C GLY A 86 27.06 -3.29 -7.48
N TYR A 87 27.73 -3.54 -6.35
CA TYR A 87 28.83 -4.51 -6.27
C TYR A 87 28.36 -5.95 -6.49
N GLY A 88 27.22 -6.34 -5.94
CA GLY A 88 26.63 -7.67 -6.14
C GLY A 88 26.30 -7.92 -7.63
N ILE A 89 25.58 -6.99 -8.25
CA ILE A 89 25.18 -7.04 -9.68
C ILE A 89 26.39 -7.01 -10.60
N GLY A 90 27.45 -6.27 -10.25
CA GLY A 90 28.66 -6.14 -11.05
C GLY A 90 29.52 -7.42 -11.16
N GLY A 91 29.12 -8.52 -10.52
CA GLY A 91 29.78 -9.82 -10.63
C GLY A 91 29.01 -10.85 -11.47
N ASN A 92 29.27 -12.14 -11.21
CA ASN A 92 28.64 -13.27 -11.91
C ASN A 92 27.54 -13.94 -11.05
N ALA A 93 26.67 -13.13 -10.44
CA ALA A 93 25.63 -13.62 -9.55
C ALA A 93 24.68 -14.59 -10.30
N PRO A 94 24.30 -15.74 -9.71
CA PRO A 94 23.26 -16.59 -10.28
C PRO A 94 21.95 -15.83 -10.44
N THR A 95 21.14 -16.25 -11.42
CA THR A 95 19.90 -15.56 -11.80
C THR A 95 18.98 -15.28 -10.62
N GLU A 96 18.79 -16.23 -9.71
CA GLU A 96 17.92 -16.07 -8.53
C GLU A 96 18.37 -14.92 -7.63
N ILE A 97 19.67 -14.85 -7.31
CA ILE A 97 20.24 -13.80 -6.46
C ILE A 97 20.27 -12.46 -7.19
N LEU A 98 20.51 -12.47 -8.50
CA LEU A 98 20.45 -11.29 -9.33
C LEU A 98 19.05 -10.65 -9.31
N GLU A 99 17.99 -11.46 -9.39
CA GLU A 99 16.61 -10.97 -9.28
C GLU A 99 16.31 -10.43 -7.86
N GLU A 100 16.79 -11.08 -6.80
CA GLU A 100 16.65 -10.55 -5.44
C GLU A 100 17.38 -9.20 -5.25
N LEU A 101 18.57 -9.04 -5.84
CA LEU A 101 19.32 -7.78 -5.84
C LEU A 101 18.60 -6.68 -6.62
N LYS A 102 17.99 -7.00 -7.76
CA LYS A 102 17.16 -6.06 -8.52
C LYS A 102 15.91 -5.65 -7.75
N ASN A 103 15.22 -6.60 -7.12
CA ASN A 103 14.07 -6.30 -6.26
C ASN A 103 14.45 -5.35 -5.12
N LEU A 104 15.60 -5.59 -4.46
CA LEU A 104 16.13 -4.67 -3.44
C LEU A 104 16.48 -3.29 -4.03
N TYR A 105 16.98 -3.23 -5.27
CA TYR A 105 17.26 -1.96 -5.95
C TYR A 105 15.99 -1.18 -6.25
N GLU A 106 14.93 -1.87 -6.68
CA GLU A 106 13.60 -1.28 -6.86
C GLU A 106 13.06 -0.73 -5.53
N ASP A 107 13.19 -1.49 -4.43
CA ASP A 107 12.82 -1.01 -3.09
C ASP A 107 13.64 0.24 -2.70
N ILE A 108 14.95 0.29 -2.95
CA ILE A 108 15.79 1.47 -2.66
C ILE A 108 15.35 2.68 -3.49
N ASN A 109 15.15 2.49 -4.80
CA ASN A 109 14.70 3.57 -5.67
C ASN A 109 13.34 4.09 -5.20
N PHE A 110 12.44 3.19 -4.85
CA PHE A 110 11.17 3.54 -4.24
C PHE A 110 11.36 4.45 -3.02
N HIS A 111 12.23 4.10 -2.07
CA HIS A 111 12.53 4.94 -0.90
C HIS A 111 13.24 6.27 -1.25
N ARG A 112 14.23 6.28 -2.15
CA ARG A 112 14.99 7.49 -2.50
C ARG A 112 14.17 8.54 -3.23
N HIS A 113 13.28 8.11 -4.11
CA HIS A 113 12.40 8.99 -4.87
C HIS A 113 11.22 9.51 -4.04
N LEU A 114 11.07 9.00 -2.82
CA LEU A 114 10.21 9.58 -1.81
C LEU A 114 10.91 10.71 -1.04
N SER A 115 12.19 10.51 -0.67
CA SER A 115 12.93 11.46 0.18
C SER A 115 13.53 12.68 -0.53
N LEU A 116 13.66 12.68 -1.86
CA LEU A 116 14.21 13.81 -2.61
C LEU A 116 13.12 14.84 -2.99
N LYS A 117 12.66 15.63 -2.01
CA LYS A 117 12.16 17.02 -2.19
C LYS A 117 11.88 17.67 -0.83
N GLU A 118 12.95 18.09 -0.16
CA GLU A 118 12.90 19.10 0.89
C GLU A 118 12.64 20.47 0.25
N GLU A 119 11.39 20.77 -0.08
CA GLU A 119 10.93 22.16 -0.09
C GLU A 119 9.91 22.29 1.04
N LEU A 120 10.20 23.16 2.00
CA LEU A 120 9.30 23.61 3.05
C LEU A 120 7.96 24.02 2.43
N VAL A 121 6.97 23.12 2.40
CA VAL A 121 5.60 23.52 2.09
C VAL A 121 4.60 22.67 2.88
N SER A 122 3.91 23.34 3.79
CA SER A 122 2.67 22.93 4.45
C SER A 122 1.60 22.54 3.43
N THR A 123 1.65 21.32 2.89
CA THR A 123 0.69 20.85 1.89
C THR A 123 -0.04 19.61 2.39
N ALA A 124 -1.37 19.60 2.22
CA ALA A 124 -2.18 18.40 2.31
C ALA A 124 -1.96 17.56 1.04
N GLU A 125 -0.74 17.02 0.92
CA GLU A 125 -0.32 16.18 -0.19
C GLU A 125 0.17 14.82 0.29
N PHE A 126 0.03 13.82 -0.57
CA PHE A 126 0.64 12.51 -0.41
C PHE A 126 1.11 12.00 -1.77
N GLN A 127 2.10 11.12 -1.75
CA GLN A 127 2.62 10.49 -2.95
C GLN A 127 2.06 9.07 -3.06
N LEU A 128 1.48 8.75 -4.21
CA LEU A 128 1.10 7.39 -4.61
C LEU A 128 2.15 6.86 -5.58
N SER A 129 2.63 5.65 -5.36
CA SER A 129 3.74 5.09 -6.12
C SER A 129 3.52 3.60 -6.40
N PHE A 130 3.96 3.16 -7.58
CA PHE A 130 3.78 1.79 -8.05
C PHE A 130 5.14 1.17 -8.39
N SER A 131 5.31 -0.12 -8.08
CA SER A 131 6.44 -0.93 -8.51
C SER A 131 5.99 -2.35 -8.86
N GLY A 132 6.73 -2.98 -9.77
CA GLY A 132 6.45 -4.32 -10.27
C GLY A 132 6.85 -4.50 -11.73
N PRO A 133 6.73 -5.72 -12.28
CA PRO A 133 7.29 -6.09 -13.58
C PRO A 133 6.75 -5.29 -14.77
N GLY A 134 5.53 -4.77 -14.63
CA GLY A 134 4.90 -3.95 -15.68
C GLY A 134 5.06 -2.45 -15.47
N ILE A 135 5.80 -2.01 -14.45
CA ILE A 135 6.05 -0.60 -14.15
C ILE A 135 7.46 -0.25 -14.59
N GLY A 136 7.58 0.73 -15.49
CA GLY A 136 8.86 1.26 -15.93
C GLY A 136 9.19 2.61 -15.31
N TYR A 137 10.39 3.10 -15.63
CA TYR A 137 10.84 4.41 -15.16
C TYR A 137 10.02 5.55 -15.75
N GLY A 138 9.12 6.12 -14.93
CA GLY A 138 8.21 7.19 -15.35
C GLY A 138 7.08 6.72 -16.29
N VAL A 139 6.90 5.40 -16.47
CA VAL A 139 5.86 4.82 -17.34
C VAL A 139 5.13 3.69 -16.63
N ALA A 140 3.81 3.64 -16.78
CA ALA A 140 2.97 2.58 -16.23
C ALA A 140 1.75 2.35 -17.13
N PRO A 141 1.15 1.15 -17.12
CA PRO A 141 -0.09 0.89 -17.85
C PRO A 141 -1.20 1.82 -17.34
N ALA A 142 -1.79 2.61 -18.24
CA ALA A 142 -2.78 3.62 -17.88
C ALA A 142 -3.96 3.05 -17.08
N LYS A 143 -4.42 1.83 -17.43
CA LYS A 143 -5.51 1.14 -16.71
C LYS A 143 -5.16 0.92 -15.23
N GLN A 144 -3.95 0.42 -14.95
CA GLN A 144 -3.49 0.12 -13.58
C GLN A 144 -3.39 1.37 -12.69
N VAL A 145 -2.99 2.49 -13.29
CA VAL A 145 -2.88 3.79 -12.63
C VAL A 145 -4.27 4.38 -12.39
N ASN A 146 -5.10 4.48 -13.43
CA ASN A 146 -6.40 5.15 -13.37
C ASN A 146 -7.39 4.44 -12.44
N GLU A 147 -7.40 3.11 -12.42
CA GLU A 147 -8.23 2.33 -11.49
C GLU A 147 -7.87 2.67 -10.04
N ARG A 148 -6.57 2.70 -9.70
CA ARG A 148 -6.12 3.00 -8.33
C ARG A 148 -6.32 4.46 -7.95
N ILE A 149 -6.12 5.41 -8.88
CA ILE A 149 -6.46 6.81 -8.64
C ILE A 149 -7.94 6.97 -8.27
N THR A 150 -8.83 6.30 -9.01
CA THR A 150 -10.28 6.34 -8.75
C THR A 150 -10.61 5.77 -7.37
N VAL A 151 -9.96 4.67 -6.98
CA VAL A 151 -10.13 4.08 -5.65
C VAL A 151 -9.64 5.01 -4.53
N VAL A 152 -8.49 5.66 -4.72
CA VAL A 152 -7.97 6.65 -3.77
C VAL A 152 -8.90 7.85 -3.64
N GLU A 153 -9.46 8.35 -4.75
CA GLU A 153 -10.45 9.43 -4.71
C GLU A 153 -11.69 9.04 -3.88
N HIS A 154 -12.20 7.81 -4.05
CA HIS A 154 -13.27 7.29 -3.23
C HIS A 154 -12.89 7.20 -1.75
N LEU A 155 -11.69 6.72 -1.40
CA LEU A 155 -11.21 6.70 -0.01
C LEU A 155 -11.20 8.09 0.59
N VAL A 156 -10.67 9.09 -0.13
CA VAL A 156 -10.62 10.48 0.33
C VAL A 156 -12.02 11.02 0.61
N ILE A 157 -12.97 10.84 -0.33
CA ILE A 157 -14.34 11.33 -0.17
C ILE A 157 -15.04 10.64 1.00
N ARG A 158 -14.93 9.31 1.12
CA ARG A 158 -15.63 8.52 2.13
C ARG A 158 -15.08 8.78 3.53
N SER A 159 -13.76 8.86 3.66
CA SER A 159 -13.15 9.27 4.92
C SER A 159 -13.53 10.71 5.28
N ALA A 160 -13.62 11.63 4.31
CA ALA A 160 -14.08 12.99 4.57
C ALA A 160 -15.54 13.06 5.05
N GLU A 161 -16.46 12.35 4.39
CA GLU A 161 -17.86 12.24 4.83
C GLU A 161 -17.93 11.75 6.29
N ARG A 162 -17.14 10.72 6.64
CA ARG A 162 -17.09 10.14 7.99
C ARG A 162 -16.53 11.10 9.04
N ILE A 163 -15.38 11.74 8.78
CA ILE A 163 -14.76 12.69 9.74
C ILE A 163 -15.72 13.84 10.04
N GLN A 164 -16.54 14.24 9.05
CA GLN A 164 -17.58 15.27 9.22
C GLN A 164 -18.86 14.75 9.89
N GLY A 165 -18.90 13.48 10.30
CA GLY A 165 -20.04 12.87 10.99
C GLY A 165 -21.26 12.62 10.09
N LEU A 166 -21.08 12.60 8.76
CA LEU A 166 -22.18 12.35 7.83
C LEU A 166 -22.53 10.85 7.79
N PRO A 167 -23.83 10.49 7.73
CA PRO A 167 -24.24 9.10 7.58
C PRO A 167 -23.72 8.50 6.27
N TYR A 168 -23.45 7.19 6.27
CA TYR A 168 -22.94 6.51 5.08
C TYR A 168 -23.88 6.67 3.89
N ARG A 169 -23.38 7.32 2.83
CA ARG A 169 -24.17 7.57 1.62
C ARG A 169 -24.21 6.33 0.71
N THR A 170 -25.39 5.78 0.52
CA THR A 170 -25.62 4.61 -0.35
C THR A 170 -25.82 4.96 -1.83
N LYS A 171 -26.31 6.17 -2.14
CA LYS A 171 -26.66 6.63 -3.49
C LYS A 171 -26.38 8.12 -3.68
N GLY A 172 -26.38 8.56 -4.95
CA GLY A 172 -26.19 9.97 -5.30
C GLY A 172 -24.72 10.41 -5.29
N LYS A 173 -24.49 11.67 -5.62
CA LYS A 173 -23.16 12.30 -5.57
C LYS A 173 -22.83 12.74 -4.13
N PRO A 174 -21.55 12.87 -3.77
CA PRO A 174 -21.17 13.45 -2.48
C PRO A 174 -21.69 14.88 -2.36
N ASP A 175 -21.94 15.33 -1.13
CA ASP A 175 -22.33 16.70 -0.84
C ASP A 175 -21.35 17.68 -1.49
N LYS A 176 -21.85 18.81 -2.00
CA LYS A 176 -21.01 19.84 -2.60
C LYS A 176 -19.96 20.33 -1.60
N ASN A 177 -20.32 20.51 -0.34
CA ASN A 177 -19.38 20.98 0.69
C ASN A 177 -18.21 20.01 0.88
N ILE A 178 -18.46 18.70 0.83
CA ILE A 178 -17.40 17.68 0.89
C ILE A 178 -16.52 17.74 -0.35
N ARG A 179 -17.12 17.78 -1.55
CA ARG A 179 -16.36 17.85 -2.82
C ARG A 179 -15.45 19.07 -2.90
N ASP A 180 -15.97 20.21 -2.46
CA ASP A 180 -15.23 21.47 -2.45
C ASP A 180 -14.15 21.47 -1.37
N LEU A 181 -14.28 20.69 -0.29
CA LEU A 181 -13.29 20.55 0.79
C LEU A 181 -12.12 19.64 0.43
N VAL A 182 -12.35 18.62 -0.41
CA VAL A 182 -11.34 17.59 -0.75
C VAL A 182 -11.18 17.41 -2.25
N THR A 183 -11.16 18.51 -3.02
CA THR A 183 -10.96 18.42 -4.46
C THR A 183 -9.59 17.80 -4.76
N PHE A 184 -9.59 16.77 -5.61
CA PHE A 184 -8.46 15.89 -5.85
C PHE A 184 -7.64 16.38 -7.06
N TYR A 185 -6.35 16.65 -6.88
CA TYR A 185 -5.46 17.13 -7.94
C TYR A 185 -4.28 16.19 -8.12
N LEU A 186 -4.01 15.85 -9.39
CA LEU A 186 -2.86 15.04 -9.78
C LEU A 186 -1.69 15.93 -10.19
N GLY A 187 -0.56 15.75 -9.54
CA GLY A 187 0.72 16.31 -9.95
C GLY A 187 1.36 15.51 -11.09
N VAL A 188 2.48 16.03 -11.61
CA VAL A 188 3.25 15.35 -12.64
C VAL A 188 3.88 14.04 -12.10
N PRO A 189 3.93 12.97 -12.91
CA PRO A 189 4.68 11.77 -12.55
C PRO A 189 6.15 12.09 -12.33
N GLN A 190 6.75 11.54 -11.28
CA GLN A 190 8.18 11.66 -11.02
C GLN A 190 8.96 10.52 -11.69
N ALA A 191 10.25 10.75 -11.97
CA ALA A 191 11.13 9.78 -12.60
C ALA A 191 11.55 8.66 -11.62
N ALA A 192 12.10 7.57 -12.17
CA ALA A 192 12.71 6.43 -11.49
C ALA A 192 11.77 5.42 -10.77
N SER A 193 10.49 5.73 -10.64
CA SER A 193 9.35 4.79 -10.53
C SER A 193 8.09 5.55 -10.96
N TYR A 194 7.00 4.90 -11.38
CA TYR A 194 5.79 5.67 -11.66
C TYR A 194 5.18 6.13 -10.33
N ALA A 195 5.44 7.39 -9.95
CA ALA A 195 4.94 7.99 -8.73
C ALA A 195 4.23 9.32 -8.99
N LEU A 196 3.06 9.48 -8.41
CA LEU A 196 2.19 10.64 -8.57
C LEU A 196 2.07 11.35 -7.23
N LYS A 197 2.33 12.66 -7.23
CA LYS A 197 1.91 13.51 -6.12
C LYS A 197 0.42 13.79 -6.24
N ILE A 198 -0.32 13.59 -5.16
CA ILE A 198 -1.74 13.91 -5.06
C ILE A 198 -1.88 15.04 -4.06
N LYS A 199 -2.60 16.08 -4.44
CA LYS A 199 -2.90 17.23 -3.57
C LYS A 199 -4.40 17.32 -3.34
N LEU A 200 -4.78 17.59 -2.10
CA LEU A 200 -6.15 18.00 -1.78
C LEU A 200 -6.20 19.53 -1.78
N GLY A 201 -7.25 20.09 -2.39
CA GLY A 201 -7.44 21.52 -2.46
C GLY A 201 -8.88 21.93 -2.24
N LYS A 202 -9.09 23.24 -2.04
CA LYS A 202 -10.40 23.85 -1.90
C LYS A 202 -10.74 24.70 -3.12
N ILE A 203 -11.99 24.61 -3.58
CA ILE A 203 -12.54 25.55 -4.57
C ILE A 203 -13.20 26.69 -3.78
N ASP A 204 -12.61 27.89 -3.82
CA ASP A 204 -13.24 29.08 -3.23
C ASP A 204 -14.26 29.72 -4.20
N ASN A 205 -15.11 30.59 -3.65
CA ASN A 205 -16.28 31.22 -4.31
C ASN A 205 -15.98 32.01 -5.61
N LEU A 206 -14.73 32.11 -6.05
CA LEU A 206 -14.28 32.81 -7.26
C LEU A 206 -13.82 31.89 -8.40
N HIS A 207 -14.08 30.57 -8.32
CA HIS A 207 -13.57 29.56 -9.28
C HIS A 207 -12.03 29.52 -9.37
N GLN A 208 -11.33 30.14 -8.42
CA GLN A 208 -9.89 30.06 -8.30
C GLN A 208 -9.55 28.94 -7.31
N ILE A 209 -8.65 28.06 -7.73
CA ILE A 209 -8.17 26.96 -6.90
C ILE A 209 -7.17 27.55 -5.90
N SER A 210 -7.47 27.42 -4.62
CA SER A 210 -6.50 27.71 -3.57
C SER A 210 -5.79 26.40 -3.17
N LEU A 211 -4.50 26.31 -3.52
CA LEU A 211 -3.59 25.24 -3.09
C LEU A 211 -2.65 25.70 -1.96
N PHE A 212 -2.76 26.96 -1.53
CA PHE A 212 -1.87 27.62 -0.60
C PHE A 212 -2.64 28.18 0.59
N GLU A 213 -2.00 28.21 1.77
CA GLU A 213 -2.56 28.71 3.03
C GLU A 213 -3.15 30.12 2.90
N SER A 214 -4.44 30.20 2.59
CA SER A 214 -5.27 31.36 2.93
C SER A 214 -5.74 31.14 4.35
N PHE A 215 -5.17 31.89 5.29
CA PHE A 215 -5.49 31.83 6.72
C PHE A 215 -6.95 32.26 6.93
N ASP A 216 -7.87 31.28 7.03
CA ASP A 216 -9.24 31.50 7.47
C ASP A 216 -9.37 31.02 8.92
N PRO A 217 -9.48 31.95 9.90
CA PRO A 217 -9.53 31.62 11.32
C PRO A 217 -10.86 30.95 11.75
N SER A 218 -11.85 30.79 10.87
CA SER A 218 -13.14 30.18 11.18
C SER A 218 -13.22 28.68 10.91
N TYR A 219 -12.33 28.14 10.06
CA TYR A 219 -12.25 26.71 9.77
C TYR A 219 -10.89 26.37 9.14
N ASP A 220 -10.02 25.65 9.87
CA ASP A 220 -8.73 25.21 9.33
C ASP A 220 -8.91 23.99 8.42
N VAL A 221 -9.33 24.26 7.18
CA VAL A 221 -9.46 23.28 6.09
C VAL A 221 -8.17 22.48 5.90
N TYR A 222 -7.02 23.12 6.08
CA TYR A 222 -5.72 22.48 5.88
C TYR A 222 -5.44 21.47 6.98
N SER A 223 -5.71 21.80 8.24
CA SER A 223 -5.63 20.84 9.35
C SER A 223 -6.58 19.65 9.14
N PHE A 224 -7.80 19.90 8.65
CA PHE A 224 -8.72 18.82 8.30
C PHE A 224 -8.15 17.91 7.20
N GLN A 225 -7.68 18.46 6.09
CA GLN A 225 -7.12 17.67 4.99
C GLN A 225 -5.86 16.90 5.42
N LYS A 226 -5.01 17.50 6.26
CA LYS A 226 -3.86 16.83 6.87
C LYS A 226 -4.29 15.66 7.76
N GLN A 227 -5.31 15.85 8.59
CA GLN A 227 -5.88 14.79 9.43
C GLN A 227 -6.44 13.66 8.57
N LEU A 228 -7.21 14.00 7.54
CA LEU A 228 -7.82 13.07 6.59
C LEU A 228 -6.77 12.18 5.92
N ILE A 229 -5.73 12.79 5.32
CA ILE A 229 -4.66 12.04 4.66
C ILE A 229 -3.97 11.10 5.65
N ASN A 230 -3.69 11.58 6.87
CA ASN A 230 -3.04 10.76 7.89
C ASN A 230 -3.90 9.58 8.34
N GLU A 231 -5.21 9.78 8.47
CA GLU A 231 -6.14 8.72 8.81
C GLU A 231 -6.20 7.65 7.71
N ILE A 232 -6.25 8.05 6.44
CA ILE A 232 -6.22 7.11 5.30
C ILE A 232 -4.93 6.29 5.30
N VAL A 233 -3.77 6.95 5.38
CA VAL A 233 -2.47 6.26 5.38
C VAL A 233 -2.34 5.33 6.59
N THR A 234 -2.83 5.75 7.76
CA THR A 234 -2.83 4.93 8.98
C THR A 234 -3.78 3.74 8.85
N GLY A 235 -4.98 3.91 8.30
CA GLY A 235 -5.92 2.82 8.08
C GLY A 235 -5.36 1.76 7.11
N ILE A 236 -4.71 2.19 6.03
CA ILE A 236 -4.02 1.29 5.10
C ILE A 236 -2.92 0.51 5.82
N GLU A 237 -2.15 1.17 6.69
CA GLU A 237 -1.10 0.54 7.51
C GLU A 237 -1.67 -0.53 8.46
N LEU A 238 -2.79 -0.24 9.12
CA LEU A 238 -3.47 -1.17 10.01
C LEU A 238 -3.99 -2.40 9.27
N ILE A 239 -4.52 -2.22 8.04
CA ILE A 239 -4.94 -3.33 7.18
C ILE A 239 -3.74 -4.20 6.79
N GLU A 240 -2.62 -3.59 6.36
CA GLU A 240 -1.42 -4.34 6.00
C GLU A 240 -0.85 -5.14 7.20
N LYS A 241 -0.92 -4.56 8.40
CA LYS A 241 -0.54 -5.19 9.68
C LYS A 241 -1.59 -6.17 10.24
N GLU A 242 -2.75 -6.27 9.60
CA GLU A 242 -3.90 -7.08 10.05
C GLU A 242 -4.44 -6.68 11.43
N ASP A 243 -4.28 -5.43 11.85
CA ASP A 243 -4.76 -4.94 13.14
C ASP A 243 -6.23 -4.48 13.06
N SER A 244 -7.14 -5.46 13.07
CA SER A 244 -8.59 -5.23 12.94
C SER A 244 -9.19 -4.48 14.13
N ILE A 245 -8.60 -4.62 15.33
CA ILE A 245 -9.09 -3.97 16.55
C ILE A 245 -8.83 -2.47 16.45
N ALA A 246 -7.58 -2.07 16.21
CA ALA A 246 -7.24 -0.66 16.06
C ALA A 246 -7.94 -0.02 14.86
N LEU A 247 -8.16 -0.78 13.77
CA LEU A 247 -8.90 -0.29 12.61
C LEU A 247 -10.37 -0.01 12.95
N LYS A 248 -11.01 -0.89 13.73
CA LYS A 248 -12.41 -0.72 14.17
C LYS A 248 -12.55 0.42 15.19
N GLU A 249 -11.57 0.63 16.05
CA GLU A 249 -11.51 1.80 16.92
C GLU A 249 -11.38 3.11 16.11
N MET A 250 -10.59 3.09 15.02
CA MET A 250 -10.44 4.25 14.13
C MET A 250 -11.68 4.51 13.26
N ILE A 251 -12.38 3.46 12.84
CA ILE A 251 -13.58 3.52 12.00
C ILE A 251 -14.72 2.71 12.65
N PRO A 252 -15.43 3.29 13.63
CA PRO A 252 -16.46 2.56 14.38
C PRO A 252 -17.73 2.25 13.59
N ASP A 253 -18.07 3.09 12.59
CA ASP A 253 -19.22 2.86 11.72
C ASP A 253 -18.92 1.70 10.76
N GLU A 254 -19.69 0.63 10.89
CA GLU A 254 -19.52 -0.62 10.15
C GLU A 254 -19.61 -0.44 8.62
N ASN A 255 -20.45 0.49 8.13
CA ASN A 255 -20.60 0.72 6.70
C ASN A 255 -19.35 1.41 6.13
N TYR A 256 -18.82 2.42 6.83
CA TYR A 256 -17.55 3.05 6.47
C TYR A 256 -16.37 2.08 6.61
N LEU A 257 -16.34 1.23 7.64
CA LEU A 257 -15.29 0.24 7.85
C LEU A 257 -15.24 -0.78 6.71
N ASN A 258 -16.40 -1.33 6.33
CA ASN A 258 -16.52 -2.26 5.21
C ASN A 258 -16.12 -1.62 3.89
N ASN A 259 -16.52 -0.37 3.66
CA ASN A 259 -16.15 0.39 2.47
C ASN A 259 -14.64 0.66 2.40
N PHE A 260 -14.06 1.16 3.49
CA PHE A 260 -12.63 1.47 3.58
C PHE A 260 -11.78 0.22 3.34
N THR A 261 -12.15 -0.90 3.96
CA THR A 261 -11.50 -2.19 3.79
C THR A 261 -11.56 -2.66 2.34
N SER A 262 -12.73 -2.56 1.70
CA SER A 262 -12.94 -3.03 0.33
C SER A 262 -12.21 -2.16 -0.70
N LEU A 263 -12.21 -0.84 -0.50
CA LEU A 263 -11.44 0.08 -1.33
C LEU A 263 -9.93 -0.16 -1.15
N THR A 264 -9.45 -0.41 0.08
CA THR A 264 -8.04 -0.75 0.31
C THR A 264 -7.64 -2.05 -0.37
N LYS A 265 -8.52 -3.07 -0.38
CA LYS A 265 -8.31 -4.30 -1.16
C LYS A 265 -8.20 -4.02 -2.66
N ALA A 266 -9.01 -3.11 -3.20
CA ALA A 266 -8.95 -2.71 -4.60
C ALA A 266 -7.68 -1.93 -4.97
N LEU A 267 -7.01 -1.31 -3.99
CA LEU A 267 -5.68 -0.71 -4.19
C LEU A 267 -4.56 -1.73 -4.26
N ALA A 268 -4.77 -2.93 -3.70
CA ALA A 268 -3.72 -3.92 -3.53
C ALA A 268 -3.03 -4.28 -4.86
N PRO A 269 -1.73 -4.63 -4.82
CA PRO A 269 -1.02 -5.12 -5.99
C PRO A 269 -1.70 -6.36 -6.59
N ASP A 270 -1.63 -6.48 -7.92
CA ASP A 270 -2.16 -7.65 -8.64
C ASP A 270 -1.15 -8.83 -8.68
N GLY A 271 0.11 -8.57 -8.28
CA GLY A 271 1.19 -9.54 -8.23
C GLY A 271 1.72 -9.99 -9.60
N LYS A 272 1.17 -9.48 -10.70
CA LYS A 272 1.58 -9.79 -12.08
C LYS A 272 2.26 -8.58 -12.74
N ILE A 273 1.56 -7.44 -12.74
CA ILE A 273 1.98 -6.17 -13.35
C ILE A 273 2.48 -5.23 -12.26
N VAL A 274 1.76 -5.16 -11.14
CA VAL A 274 2.08 -4.33 -9.97
C VAL A 274 2.26 -5.24 -8.77
N ASN A 275 3.44 -5.22 -8.17
CA ASN A 275 3.78 -6.01 -6.98
C ASN A 275 3.70 -5.20 -5.69
N GLN A 276 3.75 -3.88 -5.80
CA GLN A 276 3.65 -3.00 -4.66
C GLN A 276 2.99 -1.68 -5.05
N VAL A 277 2.16 -1.21 -4.14
CA VAL A 277 1.58 0.14 -4.17
C VAL A 277 1.94 0.79 -2.85
N GLY A 278 2.53 1.97 -2.87
CA GLY A 278 2.78 2.67 -1.61
C GLY A 278 2.42 4.13 -1.60
N PHE A 279 2.24 4.57 -0.37
CA PHE A 279 1.72 5.85 0.04
C PHE A 279 2.75 6.51 0.94
N THR A 280 3.07 7.76 0.64
CA THR A 280 4.02 8.52 1.44
C THR A 280 3.47 9.89 1.76
N ILE A 281 3.55 10.26 3.03
CA ILE A 281 3.26 11.61 3.51
C ILE A 281 4.53 12.17 4.13
N SER A 282 4.82 13.44 3.87
CA SER A 282 5.93 14.16 4.51
C SER A 282 5.36 15.20 5.48
N ARG A 283 5.83 15.21 6.73
CA ARG A 283 5.43 16.15 7.77
C ARG A 283 6.66 16.62 8.53
N GLU A 284 6.92 17.93 8.54
CA GLU A 284 7.96 18.53 9.39
C GLU A 284 9.34 17.83 9.29
N GLY A 285 9.69 17.36 8.10
CA GLY A 285 10.95 16.62 7.85
C GLY A 285 10.92 15.13 8.24
N ARG A 286 9.77 14.59 8.67
CA ARG A 286 9.56 13.15 8.91
C ARG A 286 8.61 12.57 7.87
N GLU A 287 9.04 11.50 7.23
CA GLU A 287 8.25 10.77 6.24
C GLU A 287 7.53 9.61 6.92
N LYS A 288 6.22 9.49 6.69
CA LYS A 288 5.46 8.27 6.99
C LYS A 288 5.14 7.59 5.67
N GLN A 289 5.57 6.34 5.56
CA GLN A 289 5.45 5.55 4.35
C GLN A 289 4.76 4.22 4.66
N VAL A 290 3.81 3.86 3.81
CA VAL A 290 3.06 2.60 3.89
C VAL A 290 3.11 1.94 2.52
N SER A 291 3.31 0.63 2.48
CA SER A 291 3.37 -0.13 1.24
C SER A 291 2.45 -1.35 1.35
N LEU A 292 1.49 -1.43 0.44
CA LEU A 292 0.68 -2.62 0.23
C LEU A 292 1.47 -3.60 -0.62
N ARG A 293 1.83 -4.74 -0.02
CA ARG A 293 2.52 -5.84 -0.70
C ARG A 293 1.65 -7.10 -0.76
N LYS A 294 0.66 -7.22 0.11
CA LYS A 294 -0.31 -8.32 0.08
C LYS A 294 -1.27 -8.15 -1.11
N SER A 295 -1.55 -9.25 -1.80
CA SER A 295 -2.61 -9.28 -2.82
C SER A 295 -3.99 -9.15 -2.16
N SER A 296 -4.99 -8.71 -2.92
CA SER A 296 -6.38 -8.58 -2.42
C SER A 296 -6.90 -9.86 -1.76
N TYR A 297 -6.55 -11.02 -2.32
CA TYR A 297 -6.89 -12.35 -1.81
C TYR A 297 -6.34 -12.59 -0.40
N LYS A 298 -5.06 -12.27 -0.14
CA LYS A 298 -4.46 -12.48 1.20
C LYS A 298 -5.05 -11.53 2.23
N ILE A 299 -5.34 -10.29 1.84
CA ILE A 299 -6.04 -9.33 2.72
C ILE A 299 -7.45 -9.83 3.05
N HIS A 300 -8.14 -10.50 2.11
CA HIS A 300 -9.43 -11.13 2.39
C HIS A 300 -9.31 -12.26 3.42
N GLU A 301 -8.37 -13.19 3.21
CA GLU A 301 -8.19 -14.35 4.09
C GLU A 301 -7.92 -13.92 5.55
N SER A 302 -7.05 -12.93 5.76
CA SER A 302 -6.72 -12.42 7.10
C SER A 302 -7.89 -11.73 7.81
N ILE A 303 -8.79 -11.09 7.05
CA ILE A 303 -9.96 -10.39 7.61
C ILE A 303 -11.11 -11.37 7.90
N THR A 304 -11.30 -12.39 7.06
CA THR A 304 -12.31 -13.44 7.27
C THR A 304 -11.97 -14.29 8.48
N ILE A 305 -10.71 -14.73 8.64
CA ILE A 305 -10.27 -15.56 9.78
C ILE A 305 -10.55 -14.89 11.14
N LYS A 306 -10.52 -13.55 11.22
CA LYS A 306 -10.79 -12.81 12.46
C LYS A 306 -12.28 -12.56 12.75
N ASN A 307 -13.15 -12.64 11.73
CA ASN A 307 -14.59 -12.48 11.89
C ASN A 307 -15.31 -13.82 12.15
N ASP A 308 -14.67 -14.95 11.85
CA ASP A 308 -15.20 -16.32 11.99
C ASP A 308 -15.39 -16.81 13.44
N GLU A 309 -15.03 -16.02 14.46
CA GLU A 309 -15.35 -16.40 15.85
C GLU A 309 -16.87 -16.34 16.16
N PHE A 310 -17.75 -15.85 15.25
CA PHE A 310 -19.17 -15.62 15.55
C PHE A 310 -20.25 -15.89 14.46
N ASP A 311 -20.00 -16.50 13.29
CA ASP A 311 -21.08 -16.79 12.31
C ASP A 311 -20.98 -18.20 11.66
N ASP A 312 -21.75 -19.18 12.18
CA ASP A 312 -21.83 -20.59 11.73
C ASP A 312 -22.48 -20.81 10.33
N ARG A 313 -22.47 -19.80 9.43
CA ARG A 313 -23.16 -19.86 8.13
C ARG A 313 -22.20 -20.06 6.97
N GLU A 314 -22.49 -21.07 6.14
CA GLU A 314 -21.72 -21.44 4.94
C GLU A 314 -21.47 -20.24 4.01
N GLU A 315 -20.21 -19.83 3.89
CA GLU A 315 -19.73 -18.91 2.86
C GLU A 315 -19.52 -19.69 1.54
N LEU A 316 -20.10 -19.19 0.46
CA LEU A 316 -20.01 -19.79 -0.87
C LEU A 316 -19.27 -18.86 -1.83
N LYS A 317 -18.44 -19.43 -2.70
CA LYS A 317 -17.69 -18.71 -3.74
C LYS A 317 -18.22 -19.04 -5.13
N VAL A 318 -18.30 -18.04 -6.00
CA VAL A 318 -18.62 -18.25 -7.42
C VAL A 318 -17.85 -17.30 -8.32
N LYS A 319 -17.42 -17.81 -9.48
CA LYS A 319 -16.81 -17.02 -10.56
C LYS A 319 -17.82 -16.74 -11.66
N GLY A 320 -17.82 -15.53 -12.20
CA GLY A 320 -18.65 -15.14 -13.34
C GLY A 320 -18.45 -13.67 -13.72
N GLU A 321 -19.23 -13.18 -14.68
CA GLU A 321 -19.15 -11.80 -15.15
C GLU A 321 -20.18 -10.89 -14.48
N LEU A 322 -19.76 -9.72 -14.01
CA LEU A 322 -20.64 -8.72 -13.41
C LEU A 322 -21.29 -7.85 -14.50
N ARG A 323 -22.48 -8.25 -14.97
CA ARG A 323 -23.22 -7.53 -16.04
C ARG A 323 -24.55 -6.89 -15.61
N GLY A 324 -24.90 -6.99 -14.33
CA GLY A 324 -26.16 -6.46 -13.81
C GLY A 324 -25.97 -5.82 -12.44
N ALA A 325 -26.30 -4.54 -12.29
CA ALA A 325 -26.33 -3.85 -11.01
C ALA A 325 -27.58 -3.00 -10.99
N ASN A 326 -28.47 -3.28 -10.05
CA ASN A 326 -29.67 -2.49 -9.85
C ASN A 326 -29.42 -1.56 -8.67
N SER A 327 -29.10 -0.30 -8.96
CA SER A 327 -28.90 0.74 -7.95
C SER A 327 -30.17 1.04 -7.14
N ILE A 328 -31.36 0.70 -7.64
CA ILE A 328 -32.63 0.86 -6.94
C ILE A 328 -32.79 -0.24 -5.89
N LYS A 329 -32.58 -1.51 -6.29
CA LYS A 329 -32.75 -2.70 -5.44
C LYS A 329 -31.50 -3.12 -4.67
N ASN A 330 -30.40 -2.39 -4.81
CA ASN A 330 -29.08 -2.67 -4.24
C ASN A 330 -28.64 -4.14 -4.42
N ASN A 331 -28.78 -4.65 -5.63
CA ASN A 331 -28.39 -6.01 -5.97
C ASN A 331 -27.56 -6.07 -7.26
N ILE A 332 -26.76 -7.12 -7.38
CA ILE A 332 -25.93 -7.42 -8.54
C ILE A 332 -26.29 -8.78 -9.12
N ARG A 333 -25.96 -8.96 -10.40
CA ARG A 333 -26.08 -10.22 -11.13
C ARG A 333 -24.73 -10.66 -11.63
N ILE A 334 -24.30 -11.83 -11.19
CA ILE A 334 -23.10 -12.51 -11.66
C ILE A 334 -23.51 -13.58 -12.67
N TYR A 335 -23.09 -13.42 -13.91
CA TYR A 335 -23.37 -14.36 -15.00
C TYR A 335 -22.30 -15.45 -15.02
N ILE A 336 -22.68 -16.69 -14.71
CA ILE A 336 -21.79 -17.85 -14.69
C ILE A 336 -21.70 -18.47 -16.10
N SER A 337 -22.79 -18.38 -16.86
CA SER A 337 -22.88 -18.74 -18.28
C SER A 337 -24.03 -17.97 -18.94
N SER A 338 -24.18 -18.06 -20.26
CA SER A 338 -25.19 -17.33 -21.04
C SER A 338 -26.64 -17.47 -20.53
N SER A 339 -26.97 -18.58 -19.85
CA SER A 339 -28.30 -18.86 -19.32
C SER A 339 -28.38 -18.92 -17.79
N LYS A 340 -27.26 -18.83 -17.07
CA LYS A 340 -27.20 -18.98 -15.60
C LYS A 340 -26.60 -17.74 -14.96
N PHE A 341 -27.38 -17.05 -14.14
CA PHE A 341 -26.92 -15.92 -13.34
C PHE A 341 -27.32 -16.06 -11.88
N LEU A 342 -26.52 -15.50 -10.99
CA LEU A 342 -26.75 -15.42 -9.55
C LEU A 342 -27.09 -13.97 -9.18
N THR A 343 -28.18 -13.75 -8.43
CA THR A 343 -28.50 -12.42 -7.91
C THR A 343 -28.07 -12.31 -6.45
N LEU A 344 -27.22 -11.33 -6.14
CA LEU A 344 -26.70 -11.07 -4.80
C LEU A 344 -27.14 -9.69 -4.32
N ASN A 345 -27.64 -9.60 -3.09
CA ASN A 345 -27.83 -8.31 -2.43
C ASN A 345 -26.47 -7.75 -2.02
N VAL A 346 -26.24 -6.48 -2.32
CA VAL A 346 -25.02 -5.77 -1.96
C VAL A 346 -25.27 -5.08 -0.62
N PRO A 347 -24.52 -5.43 0.45
CA PRO A 347 -24.53 -4.65 1.68
C PRO A 347 -24.15 -3.20 1.44
N GLU A 348 -24.62 -2.33 2.33
CA GLU A 348 -24.06 -0.99 2.43
C GLU A 348 -22.56 -1.09 2.71
N GLY A 349 -21.75 -0.22 2.08
CA GLY A 349 -20.29 -0.31 2.14
C GLY A 349 -19.65 -0.89 0.87
N LEU A 350 -20.31 -1.81 0.16
CA LEU A 350 -19.73 -2.47 -1.03
C LEU A 350 -20.17 -1.85 -2.37
N ASN A 351 -20.95 -0.77 -2.35
CA ASN A 351 -21.50 -0.16 -3.56
C ASN A 351 -20.43 0.41 -4.50
N ASP A 352 -19.35 0.96 -3.95
CA ASP A 352 -18.29 1.61 -4.74
C ASP A 352 -17.37 0.58 -5.41
N ILE A 353 -17.10 -0.55 -4.74
CA ILE A 353 -16.29 -1.64 -5.30
C ILE A 353 -17.03 -2.37 -6.44
N VAL A 354 -18.34 -2.58 -6.30
CA VAL A 354 -19.17 -3.19 -7.35
C VAL A 354 -19.13 -2.38 -8.65
N LYS A 355 -19.17 -1.05 -8.56
CA LYS A 355 -19.13 -0.18 -9.74
C LYS A 355 -17.79 -0.22 -10.46
N LEU A 356 -16.70 -0.47 -9.73
CA LEU A 356 -15.36 -0.53 -10.28
C LEU A 356 -15.16 -1.73 -11.22
N HIS A 357 -15.85 -2.84 -10.93
CA HIS A 357 -15.71 -4.11 -11.66
C HIS A 357 -16.84 -4.37 -12.66
N TRP A 358 -17.54 -3.32 -13.08
CA TRP A 358 -18.62 -3.44 -14.07
C TRP A 358 -18.10 -4.03 -15.39
N ASP A 359 -18.83 -5.00 -15.95
CA ASP A 359 -18.46 -5.77 -17.14
C ASP A 359 -17.12 -6.53 -17.02
N GLU A 360 -16.65 -6.79 -15.80
CA GLU A 360 -15.45 -7.61 -15.54
C GLU A 360 -15.79 -9.02 -15.03
N THR A 361 -14.87 -9.96 -15.23
CA THR A 361 -14.92 -11.29 -14.59
C THR A 361 -14.45 -11.19 -13.14
N VAL A 362 -15.31 -11.64 -12.23
CA VAL A 362 -15.13 -11.52 -10.79
C VAL A 362 -15.33 -12.88 -10.10
N GLU A 363 -14.63 -13.06 -8.98
CA GLU A 363 -14.92 -14.07 -7.98
C GLU A 363 -15.64 -13.36 -6.83
N VAL A 364 -16.80 -13.85 -6.45
CA VAL A 364 -17.58 -13.29 -5.33
C VAL A 364 -17.73 -14.32 -4.24
N THR A 365 -17.58 -13.87 -3.00
CA THR A 365 -17.95 -14.64 -1.81
C THR A 365 -19.28 -14.12 -1.30
N TYR A 366 -20.21 -15.01 -0.99
CA TYR A 366 -21.56 -14.65 -0.53
C TYR A 366 -22.06 -15.63 0.53
N LYS A 367 -22.95 -15.15 1.40
CA LYS A 367 -23.66 -16.00 2.37
C LYS A 367 -25.16 -15.99 2.16
N LYS A 368 -25.79 -17.07 2.62
CA LYS A 368 -27.24 -17.22 2.63
C LYS A 368 -27.79 -16.72 3.97
N LEU A 369 -28.41 -15.54 3.98
CA LEU A 369 -28.94 -14.93 5.20
C LEU A 369 -30.37 -15.38 5.54
N ASN A 370 -31.19 -15.76 4.54
CA ASN A 370 -32.60 -16.19 4.72
C ASN A 370 -33.08 -17.11 3.57
N LYS A 371 -34.31 -17.68 3.68
CA LYS A 371 -34.91 -18.65 2.71
C LYS A 371 -34.79 -18.24 1.23
N ASN A 372 -34.75 -16.94 0.89
CA ASN A 372 -34.67 -16.45 -0.50
C ASN A 372 -33.57 -15.39 -0.78
N GLY A 373 -32.65 -15.10 0.15
CA GLY A 373 -31.71 -13.98 0.01
C GLY A 373 -30.24 -14.39 0.10
N LEU A 374 -29.47 -14.12 -0.96
CA LEU A 374 -28.01 -14.24 -0.99
C LEU A 374 -27.40 -12.85 -0.83
N THR A 375 -26.38 -12.72 0.02
CA THR A 375 -25.75 -11.43 0.32
C THR A 375 -24.27 -11.50 0.05
N LEU A 376 -23.78 -10.51 -0.70
CA LEU A 376 -22.37 -10.35 -1.04
C LEU A 376 -21.56 -10.08 0.23
N ILE A 377 -20.43 -10.78 0.37
CA ILE A 377 -19.43 -10.54 1.43
C ILE A 377 -18.23 -9.81 0.82
N SER A 378 -17.77 -10.30 -0.33
CA SER A 378 -16.63 -9.75 -1.03
C SER A 378 -16.73 -9.99 -2.53
N LEU A 379 -16.02 -9.15 -3.28
CA LEU A 379 -15.91 -9.22 -4.72
C LEU A 379 -14.47 -8.90 -5.08
N ASP A 380 -13.84 -9.84 -5.79
CA ASP A 380 -12.47 -9.75 -6.26
C ASP A 380 -12.44 -9.97 -7.77
N LYS A 381 -11.58 -9.23 -8.47
CA LYS A 381 -11.37 -9.42 -9.91
C LYS A 381 -10.58 -10.69 -10.18
N VAL A 382 -11.01 -11.46 -11.19
CA VAL A 382 -10.25 -12.63 -11.66
C VAL A 382 -9.29 -12.18 -12.75
N ASN A 383 -7.99 -12.24 -12.45
CA ASN A 383 -6.90 -11.82 -13.34
C ASN A 383 -6.41 -12.89 -14.31
#